data_AF-A0A3Q9XX78-F1
#
_entry.id   AF-A0A3Q9XX78-F1
#
_cell.length_a   1.000
_cell.length_b   1.000
_cell.length_c   1.000
_cell.angle_alpha   90.00
_cell.angle_beta   90.00
_cell.angle_gamma   90.00
#
_symmetry.space_group_name_H-M   'P 1'
#
loop_
_entity.id
_entity.type
_entity.pdbx_description
1 polymer ?
#
loop_
_entity_poly.entity_id
_entity_poly.type
_entity_poly.pdbx_seq_one_letter_code
_entity_poly.pdbx_strand_id
1 'polypeptide(L)'
;MISHSKSLEVLRIHKDQVQALQKSLALALLAYDNGQVDYLNVLDAQRNLLSAQLNLVQARSATYTTFIEVYKALGGGWVQEADTLATEG
;
A
#
# COMPACT_ATOMS: atom_id res chain seq x y z
N MET A 1 -16.21 -9.43 10.87
CA MET A 1 -16.42 -7.98 10.63
C MET A 1 -15.26 -7.09 11.10
N ILE A 2 -14.37 -7.56 11.99
CA ILE A 2 -13.28 -6.72 12.57
C ILE A 2 -12.05 -6.60 11.64
N SER A 3 -11.68 -7.64 10.87
CA SER A 3 -10.50 -7.58 9.96
C SER A 3 -10.58 -6.48 8.91
N HIS A 4 -11.76 -6.24 8.33
CA HIS A 4 -11.92 -5.26 7.25
C HIS A 4 -11.70 -3.81 7.73
N SER A 5 -12.23 -3.48 8.91
CA SER A 5 -11.99 -2.17 9.54
C SER A 5 -10.50 -1.96 9.80
N LYS A 6 -9.82 -3.00 10.29
CA LYS A 6 -8.38 -2.97 10.57
C LYS A 6 -7.55 -2.78 9.29
N SER A 7 -7.88 -3.46 8.19
CA SER A 7 -7.15 -3.31 6.92
C SER A 7 -7.30 -1.91 6.32
N LEU A 8 -8.48 -1.29 6.44
CA LEU A 8 -8.69 0.09 5.99
C LEU A 8 -7.94 1.10 6.86
N GLU A 9 -7.86 0.86 8.17
CA GLU A 9 -7.07 1.69 9.09
C GLU A 9 -5.57 1.65 8.73
N VAL A 10 -5.02 0.45 8.50
CA VAL A 10 -3.62 0.27 8.08
C VAL A 10 -3.36 0.97 6.74
N LEU A 11 -4.30 0.88 5.79
CA LEU A 11 -4.20 1.56 4.51
C LEU A 11 -4.14 3.09 4.66
N ARG A 12 -4.95 3.66 5.57
CA ARG A 12 -4.94 5.10 5.88
C ARG A 12 -3.59 5.51 6.45
N ILE A 13 -3.06 4.76 7.42
CA ILE A 13 -1.76 5.05 8.05
C ILE A 13 -0.63 5.08 7.01
N HIS A 14 -0.59 4.09 6.11
CA HIS A 14 0.41 4.08 5.04
C HIS A 14 0.25 5.25 4.06
N LYS A 15 -0.99 5.66 3.77
CA LYS A 15 -1.25 6.84 2.92
C LYS A 15 -0.75 8.12 3.59
N ASP A 16 -1.03 8.29 4.88
CA ASP A 16 -0.59 9.45 5.67
C ASP A 16 0.95 9.48 5.76
N GLN A 17 1.59 8.31 5.93
CA GLN A 17 3.04 8.15 5.92
C GLN A 17 3.66 8.59 4.58
N VAL A 18 3.09 8.17 3.45
CA VAL A 18 3.55 8.59 2.11
C VAL A 18 3.44 10.11 1.97
N GLN A 19 2.33 10.72 2.39
CA GLN A 19 2.16 12.17 2.32
C GLN A 19 3.19 12.93 3.19
N ALA A 20 3.48 12.43 4.38
CA ALA A 20 4.49 13.02 5.25
C ALA A 20 5.89 12.94 4.61
N LEU A 21 6.23 11.80 3.99
CA LEU A 21 7.52 11.61 3.33
C LEU A 21 7.65 12.40 2.03
N GLN A 22 6.55 12.64 1.30
CA GLN A 22 6.54 13.58 0.17
C GLN A 22 6.91 14.99 0.61
N LYS A 23 6.36 15.46 1.74
CA LYS A 23 6.73 16.76 2.32
C LYS A 23 8.19 16.77 2.76
N SER A 24 8.67 15.69 3.39
CA SER A 24 10.07 15.57 3.79
C SER A 24 11.03 15.62 2.61
N LEU A 25 10.70 14.97 1.49
CA LEU A 25 11.47 15.05 0.25
C LEU A 25 11.49 16.47 -0.32
N ALA A 26 10.35 17.16 -0.33
CA ALA A 26 10.28 18.55 -0.79
C ALA A 26 11.16 19.48 0.07
N LEU A 27 11.18 19.28 1.39
CA LEU A 27 12.07 20.02 2.29
C LEU A 27 13.55 19.68 2.09
N ALA A 28 13.88 18.40 1.85
CA ALA A 28 15.25 17.99 1.57
C ALA A 28 15.77 18.58 0.25
N LEU A 29 14.94 18.62 -0.79
CA LEU A 29 15.25 19.29 -2.06
C LEU A 29 15.49 20.78 -1.84
N LEU A 30 14.60 21.46 -1.11
CA LEU A 30 14.77 22.87 -0.79
C LEU A 30 16.07 23.13 -0.03
N ALA A 31 16.39 22.31 0.96
CA ALA A 31 17.64 22.44 1.72
C ALA A 31 18.88 22.22 0.84
N TYR A 32 18.83 21.25 -0.09
CA TYR A 32 19.90 20.99 -1.05
C TYR A 32 20.08 22.16 -2.04
N ASP A 33 18.99 22.70 -2.57
CA ASP A 33 19.01 23.83 -3.50
C ASP A 33 19.56 25.10 -2.83
N ASN A 34 19.34 25.25 -1.52
CA ASN A 34 19.92 26.31 -0.70
C ASN A 34 21.36 26.00 -0.21
N GLY A 35 21.93 24.85 -0.59
CA GLY A 35 23.28 24.42 -0.21
C GLY A 35 23.44 24.07 1.28
N GLN A 36 22.34 23.86 2.01
CA GLN A 36 22.35 23.57 3.45
C GLN A 36 22.65 22.09 3.76
N VAL A 37 22.43 21.21 2.78
CA VAL A 37 22.64 19.77 2.90
C VAL A 37 23.23 19.18 1.63
N ASP A 38 23.94 18.06 1.77
CA ASP A 38 24.41 17.27 0.65
C ASP A 38 23.25 16.54 -0.05
N TYR A 39 23.47 16.20 -1.33
CA TYR A 39 22.49 15.44 -2.13
C TYR A 39 22.16 14.06 -1.53
N LEU A 40 23.02 13.52 -0.67
CA LEU A 40 22.75 12.28 0.07
C LEU A 40 21.46 12.37 0.89
N ASN A 41 21.17 13.54 1.49
CA ASN A 41 19.93 13.72 2.26
C ASN A 41 18.69 13.68 1.37
N VAL A 42 18.79 14.20 0.14
CA VAL A 42 17.73 14.10 -0.86
C VAL A 42 17.54 12.63 -1.27
N LEU A 43 18.62 11.91 -1.53
CA LEU A 43 18.57 10.50 -1.91
C LEU A 43 17.94 9.64 -0.81
N ASP A 44 18.29 9.87 0.44
CA ASP A 44 17.71 9.14 1.57
C ASP A 44 16.24 9.48 1.77
N ALA A 45 15.83 10.74 1.57
CA ALA A 45 14.42 11.12 1.56
C ALA A 45 13.64 10.43 0.42
N GLN A 46 14.23 10.30 -0.78
CA GLN A 46 13.64 9.56 -1.90
C GLN A 46 13.50 8.07 -1.58
N ARG A 47 14.55 7.44 -1.02
CA ARG A 47 14.53 6.02 -0.59
C ARG A 47 13.45 5.75 0.44
N ASN A 48 13.31 6.64 1.43
CA ASN A 48 12.27 6.54 2.44
C ASN A 48 10.87 6.65 1.81
N LEU A 49 10.66 7.62 0.92
CA LEU A 49 9.40 7.78 0.20
C LEU A 49 9.05 6.54 -0.63
N LEU A 50 10.00 6.02 -1.40
CA LEU A 50 9.81 4.81 -2.20
C LEU A 50 9.43 3.61 -1.33
N SER A 51 10.14 3.40 -0.22
CA SER A 51 9.85 2.31 0.72
C SER A 51 8.43 2.41 1.29
N ALA A 52 7.99 3.62 1.65
CA ALA A 52 6.62 3.83 2.12
C ALA A 52 5.56 3.62 1.04
N GLN A 53 5.84 4.00 -0.21
CA GLN A 53 4.96 3.74 -1.34
C GLN A 53 4.82 2.23 -1.61
N LEU A 54 5.91 1.47 -1.54
CA LEU A 54 5.88 0.02 -1.65
C LEU A 54 5.03 -0.62 -0.55
N ASN A 55 5.19 -0.17 0.70
CA ASN A 55 4.36 -0.63 1.82
C ASN A 55 2.87 -0.32 1.60
N LEU A 56 2.54 0.86 1.07
CA LEU A 56 1.17 1.20 0.72
C LEU A 56 0.58 0.26 -0.34
N VAL A 57 1.36 -0.11 -1.37
CA VAL A 57 0.93 -1.06 -2.40
C VAL A 57 0.71 -2.45 -1.81
N GLN A 58 1.61 -2.91 -0.94
CA GLN A 58 1.45 -4.20 -0.24
C GLN A 58 0.20 -4.20 0.66
N ALA A 59 -0.05 -3.14 1.41
CA ALA A 59 -1.23 -3.00 2.24
C ALA A 59 -2.54 -3.01 1.42
N ARG A 60 -2.54 -2.38 0.23
CA ARG A 60 -3.67 -2.47 -0.71
C ARG A 60 -3.89 -3.90 -1.19
N SER A 61 -2.82 -4.59 -1.59
CA SER A 61 -2.90 -5.99 -2.02
C SER A 61 -3.48 -6.88 -0.92
N ALA A 62 -3.00 -6.73 0.32
CA ALA A 62 -3.52 -7.48 1.46
C ALA A 62 -5.01 -7.20 1.71
N THR A 63 -5.45 -5.95 1.57
CA THR A 63 -6.86 -5.56 1.72
C THR A 63 -7.75 -6.25 0.67
N TYR A 64 -7.29 -6.35 -0.58
CA TYR A 64 -8.02 -7.06 -1.64
C TYR A 64 -8.09 -8.56 -1.37
N THR A 65 -6.99 -9.18 -0.92
CA THR A 65 -6.99 -10.60 -0.54
C THR A 65 -7.99 -10.87 0.59
N THR A 66 -8.01 -10.04 1.64
CA THR A 66 -9.00 -10.16 2.72
C THR A 66 -10.43 -10.03 2.20
N PHE A 67 -10.68 -9.18 1.21
CA PHE A 67 -12.00 -9.04 0.59
C PHE A 67 -12.42 -10.33 -0.14
N ILE A 68 -11.51 -10.92 -0.91
CA ILE A 68 -11.73 -12.20 -1.61
C ILE A 68 -12.01 -13.32 -0.61
N GLU A 69 -11.24 -13.41 0.47
CA GLU A 69 -11.41 -14.42 1.52
C GLU A 69 -12.76 -14.31 2.24
N VAL A 70 -13.17 -13.08 2.59
CA VAL A 70 -14.49 -12.83 3.20
C VAL A 70 -15.60 -13.24 2.23
N TYR A 71 -15.46 -12.91 0.95
CA TYR A 71 -16.43 -13.26 -0.07
C TYR A 71 -16.52 -14.79 -0.29
N LYS A 72 -15.38 -15.49 -0.25
CA LYS A 72 -15.32 -16.96 -0.27
C LYS A 72 -15.99 -17.57 0.96
N ALA A 73 -15.72 -17.05 2.15
CA ALA A 73 -16.27 -17.54 3.41
C ALA A 73 -17.79 -17.32 3.54
N LEU A 74 -18.35 -16.33 2.86
CA LEU A 74 -19.78 -16.01 2.87
C LEU A 74 -20.64 -16.86 1.94
N GLY A 75 -20.06 -17.80 1.20
CA GLY A 75 -20.85 -18.77 0.42
C GLY A 75 -20.26 -19.18 -0.92
N GLY A 76 -19.13 -18.62 -1.34
CA GLY A 76 -18.22 -19.23 -2.34
C GLY A 76 -18.80 -19.69 -3.68
N GLY A 77 -20.03 -19.33 -4.04
CA GLY A 77 -20.78 -19.95 -5.16
C GLY A 77 -20.07 -19.85 -6.51
N TRP A 78 -19.29 -18.79 -6.72
CA TRP A 78 -18.50 -18.61 -7.94
C TRP A 78 -17.21 -19.46 -7.99
N VAL A 79 -16.68 -19.93 -6.85
CA VAL A 79 -15.53 -20.85 -6.84
C VAL A 79 -15.98 -22.23 -7.30
N GLN A 80 -17.17 -22.66 -6.85
CA GLN A 80 -17.83 -23.85 -7.38
C GLN A 80 -18.09 -23.69 -8.88
N GLU A 81 -18.66 -22.56 -9.31
CA GLU A 81 -18.94 -22.26 -10.73
C GLU A 81 -17.66 -22.22 -11.58
N ALA A 82 -16.57 -21.64 -11.07
CA ALA A 82 -15.29 -21.55 -11.76
C ALA A 82 -14.60 -22.93 -11.87
N ASP A 83 -14.70 -23.78 -10.84
CA ASP A 83 -14.22 -25.17 -10.91
C ASP A 83 -15.05 -25.98 -11.91
N THR A 84 -16.38 -25.83 -11.93
CA THR A 84 -17.23 -26.53 -12.92
C THR A 84 -16.93 -26.07 -14.35
N LEU A 85 -16.72 -24.76 -14.57
CA LEU A 85 -16.36 -24.22 -15.88
C LEU A 85 -14.95 -24.66 -16.34
N ALA A 86 -14.02 -24.90 -15.40
CA ALA A 86 -12.68 -25.41 -15.70
C ALA A 86 -12.65 -26.93 -15.94
N THR A 87 -13.69 -27.66 -15.53
CA THR A 87 -13.79 -29.11 -15.72
C THR A 87 -14.62 -29.47 -16.97
N GLU A 88 -15.40 -28.54 -17.52
CA GLU A 88 -16.19 -28.70 -18.75
C GLU A 88 -15.51 -28.21 -20.04
N GLY A 89 -14.24 -27.75 -19.98
CA GLY A 89 -13.41 -27.38 -21.13
C GLY A 89 -12.17 -28.24 -21.26
#